data_AF-A0A094IRX4-F1
#
_entry.id   AF-A0A094IRX4-F1
#
_cell.length_a   1.000
_cell.length_b   1.000
_cell.length_c   1.000
_cell.angle_alpha   90.00
_cell.angle_beta   90.00
_cell.angle_gamma   90.00
#
_symmetry.space_group_name_H-M   'P 1'
#
loop_
_entity.id
_entity.type
_entity.pdbx_description
1 polymer ?
#
loop_
_entity_poly.entity_id
_entity_poly.type
_entity_poly.pdbx_seq_one_letter_code
_entity_poly.pdbx_strand_id
1 'polypeptide(L)'
;MDNATMRQLTQRLRQQTRAMRQRITRLGIAEESFHDWFDAQLFRVNHAAPSGYCDEIDELIAQLERSASESHQRWLATKIEQQMLALLRALAHFERKA
;
A
#
# COMPACT_ATOMS: atom_id res chain seq x y z
N MET A 1 9.36 -0.30 -19.81
CA MET A 1 8.57 0.92 -19.55
C MET A 1 9.50 2.12 -19.62
N ASP A 2 9.13 3.18 -20.33
CA ASP A 2 9.99 4.38 -20.38
C ASP A 2 9.98 5.16 -19.05
N ASN A 3 10.98 6.03 -18.88
CA ASN A 3 11.20 6.77 -17.64
C ASN A 3 10.09 7.79 -17.33
N ALA A 4 9.42 8.33 -18.36
CA ALA A 4 8.31 9.27 -18.17
C ALA A 4 7.05 8.56 -17.65
N THR A 5 6.72 7.41 -18.24
CA THR A 5 5.62 6.54 -17.86
C THR A 5 5.79 6.01 -16.44
N MET A 6 7.00 5.57 -16.08
CA MET A 6 7.32 5.13 -14.71
C MET A 6 7.10 6.25 -13.68
N ARG A 7 7.55 7.48 -13.97
CA ARG A 7 7.35 8.62 -13.08
C ARG A 7 5.88 8.98 -12.89
N GLN A 8 5.09 8.97 -13.96
CA GLN A 8 3.65 9.23 -13.86
C GLN A 8 2.91 8.15 -13.08
N LEU A 9 3.25 6.88 -13.30
CA LEU A 9 2.66 5.76 -12.56
C LEU A 9 2.97 5.86 -11.06
N THR A 10 4.24 5.99 -10.70
CA THR A 10 4.67 6.06 -9.30
C THR A 10 4.10 7.29 -8.58
N GLN A 11 3.96 8.43 -9.26
CA GLN A 11 3.25 9.60 -8.72
C GLN A 11 1.78 9.29 -8.40
N ARG A 12 1.06 8.63 -9.31
CA ARG A 12 -0.34 8.24 -9.07
C ARG A 12 -0.47 7.25 -7.91
N LEU A 13 0.43 6.27 -7.83
CA LEU A 13 0.46 5.31 -6.72
C LEU A 13 0.68 6.03 -5.38
N ARG A 14 1.66 6.94 -5.30
CA ARG A 14 1.90 7.74 -4.07
C ARG A 14 0.70 8.61 -3.70
N GLN A 15 0.00 9.18 -4.67
CA GLN A 15 -1.23 9.93 -4.40
C GLN A 15 -2.32 9.04 -3.77
N GLN A 16 -2.49 7.82 -4.28
CA GLN A 16 -3.44 6.85 -3.74
C GLN A 16 -3.03 6.39 -2.33
N THR A 17 -1.75 6.10 -2.09
CA THR A 17 -1.24 5.76 -0.76
C THR A 17 -1.45 6.88 0.24
N ARG A 18 -1.23 8.14 -0.16
CA ARG A 18 -1.52 9.32 0.68
C ARG A 18 -3.00 9.44 1.03
N ALA A 19 -3.89 9.21 0.06
CA ALA A 19 -5.34 9.20 0.31
C ALA A 19 -5.75 8.09 1.27
N MET A 20 -5.19 6.88 1.14
CA MET A 20 -5.43 5.78 2.08
C MET A 20 -4.94 6.13 3.48
N ARG A 21 -3.75 6.72 3.62
CA ARG A 21 -3.21 7.19 4.90
C ARG A 21 -4.15 8.19 5.59
N GLN A 22 -4.70 9.15 4.84
CA GLN A 22 -5.68 10.10 5.37
C GLN A 22 -6.97 9.43 5.84
N ARG A 23 -7.46 8.42 5.11
CA ARG A 23 -8.65 7.63 5.52
C ARG A 23 -8.39 6.87 6.82
N ILE A 24 -7.23 6.23 6.93
CA ILE A 24 -6.79 5.54 8.16
C ILE A 24 -6.82 6.50 9.35
N THR A 25 -6.19 7.68 9.21
CA THR A 25 -6.17 8.70 10.27
C THR A 25 -7.57 9.16 10.65
N ARG A 26 -8.43 9.42 9.65
CA ARG A 26 -9.81 9.89 9.88
C ARG A 26 -10.67 8.85 10.60
N LEU A 27 -10.49 7.58 10.29
CA LEU A 27 -11.26 6.48 10.88
C LEU A 27 -10.81 6.14 12.30
N GLY A 28 -9.67 6.66 12.78
CA GLY A 28 -9.20 6.43 14.14
C GLY A 28 -8.98 4.96 14.46
N ILE A 29 -8.59 4.15 13.46
CA ILE A 29 -8.49 2.71 13.58
C ILE A 29 -7.37 2.34 14.55
N ALA A 30 -7.70 1.56 15.59
CA ALA A 30 -6.71 1.00 16.49
C ALA A 30 -5.88 -0.10 15.80
N GLU A 31 -4.60 -0.20 16.13
CA GLU A 31 -3.66 -1.20 15.59
C GLU A 31 -4.21 -2.63 15.70
N GLU A 32 -4.74 -2.96 16.87
CA GLU A 32 -5.33 -4.26 17.22
C GLU A 32 -6.46 -4.68 16.27
N SER A 33 -7.22 -3.70 15.77
CA SER A 33 -8.34 -3.95 14.86
C SER A 33 -7.90 -4.21 13.42
N PHE A 34 -6.64 -3.92 13.09
CA PHE A 34 -6.11 -3.97 11.72
C PHE A 34 -5.14 -5.13 11.49
N HIS A 35 -4.47 -5.64 12.53
CA HIS A 35 -3.54 -6.77 12.40
C HIS A 35 -4.21 -8.05 11.88
N ASP A 36 -5.47 -8.31 12.26
CA ASP A 36 -6.20 -9.52 11.84
C ASP A 36 -6.72 -9.47 10.39
N TRP A 37 -6.60 -8.32 9.71
CA TRP A 37 -7.14 -8.14 8.35
C TRP A 37 -6.23 -8.68 7.25
N PHE A 38 -4.95 -8.88 7.53
CA PHE A 38 -3.97 -9.20 6.51
C PHE A 38 -3.14 -10.43 6.87
N ASP A 39 -3.02 -11.35 5.92
CA ASP A 39 -2.10 -12.47 6.01
C ASP A 39 -0.64 -11.97 5.96
N ALA A 40 0.26 -12.65 6.70
CA ALA A 40 1.71 -12.41 6.72
C ALA A 40 2.39 -12.54 5.33
N GLN A 41 1.76 -13.25 4.40
CA GLN A 41 2.18 -13.31 3.01
C GLN A 41 1.93 -12.01 2.26
N LEU A 42 0.97 -11.19 2.71
CA LEU A 42 0.57 -9.97 2.03
C LEU A 42 1.32 -8.75 2.54
N PHE A 43 1.40 -8.54 3.85
CA PHE A 43 2.14 -7.46 4.49
C PHE A 43 3.13 -7.99 5.52
N ARG A 44 4.16 -7.21 5.84
CA ARG A 44 5.01 -7.49 7.00
C ARG A 44 4.19 -7.38 8.29
N VAL A 45 4.39 -8.31 9.22
CA VAL A 45 3.53 -8.50 10.41
C VAL A 45 3.84 -7.52 11.56
N ASN A 46 4.85 -6.67 11.42
CA ASN A 46 5.38 -5.87 12.55
C ASN A 46 5.09 -4.36 12.41
N HIS A 47 3.88 -3.98 11.99
CA HIS A 47 3.50 -2.57 11.88
C HIS A 47 2.91 -2.06 13.20
N ALA A 48 3.60 -1.15 13.88
CA ALA A 48 3.14 -0.55 15.15
C ALA A 48 1.94 0.41 14.99
N ALA A 49 1.46 0.63 13.77
CA ALA A 49 0.29 1.46 13.47
C ALA A 49 -0.28 1.09 12.11
N PRO A 50 -1.61 1.26 11.87
CA PRO A 50 -2.20 1.03 10.56
C PRO A 50 -1.60 1.88 9.42
N SER A 51 -0.96 3.02 9.74
CA SER A 51 -0.21 3.77 8.72
C SER A 51 1.02 3.04 8.19
N GLY A 52 1.57 2.08 8.92
CA GLY A 52 2.73 1.27 8.51
C GLY A 52 2.49 0.47 7.24
N TYR A 53 1.24 0.04 6.99
CA TYR A 53 0.86 -0.61 5.73
C TYR A 53 1.03 0.33 4.52
N CYS A 54 0.80 1.63 4.70
CA CYS A 54 1.08 2.62 3.65
C CYS A 54 2.58 2.83 3.46
N ASP A 55 3.37 2.82 4.54
CA ASP A 55 4.83 2.95 4.47
C ASP A 55 5.45 1.79 3.68
N GLU A 56 4.99 0.54 3.89
CA GLU A 56 5.44 -0.62 3.12
C GLU A 56 5.14 -0.50 1.63
N ILE A 57 3.94 -0.01 1.27
CA ILE A 57 3.59 0.25 -0.14
C ILE A 57 4.49 1.34 -0.74
N ASP A 58 4.74 2.43 0.00
CA ASP A 58 5.62 3.51 -0.43
C ASP A 58 7.07 3.02 -0.65
N GLU A 59 7.58 2.10 0.18
CA GLU A 59 8.86 1.42 -0.01
C GLU A 59 8.90 0.60 -1.31
N LEU A 60 7.83 -0.15 -1.61
CA LEU A 60 7.73 -0.94 -2.85
C LEU A 60 7.65 -0.03 -4.08
N ILE A 61 6.93 1.10 -4.00
CA ILE A 61 6.88 2.09 -5.08
C ILE A 61 8.26 2.69 -5.34
N ALA A 62 9.02 3.02 -4.28
CA ALA A 62 10.39 3.52 -4.41
C ALA A 62 11.34 2.46 -5.01
N GLN A 63 11.14 1.18 -4.70
CA GLN A 63 11.87 0.09 -5.34
C GLN A 63 11.50 -0.06 -6.83
N LEU A 64 10.21 0.07 -7.16
CA LEU A 64 9.72 0.00 -8.54
C LEU A 64 10.35 1.07 -9.41
N GLU A 65 10.41 2.31 -8.90
CA GLU A 65 11.00 3.47 -9.59
C GLU A 65 12.49 3.28 -9.93
N ARG A 66 13.23 2.55 -9.08
CA ARG A 66 14.68 2.33 -9.21
C ARG A 66 15.05 1.01 -9.88
N SER A 67 14.10 0.09 -10.05
CA SER A 67 14.37 -1.25 -10.56
C SER A 67 14.69 -1.19 -12.06
N ALA A 68 15.83 -1.77 -12.47
CA ALA A 68 16.20 -1.93 -13.87
C ALA A 68 15.74 -3.28 -14.48
N SER A 69 15.33 -4.23 -13.63
CA SER A 69 14.94 -5.58 -14.06
C SER A 69 13.43 -5.66 -14.31
N GLU A 70 13.03 -6.08 -15.52
CA GLU A 70 11.62 -6.25 -15.87
C GLU A 70 10.90 -7.31 -15.04
N SER A 71 11.59 -8.39 -14.66
CA SER A 71 10.98 -9.44 -13.81
C SER A 71 10.73 -8.90 -12.41
N HIS A 72 11.67 -8.13 -11.88
CA HIS A 72 11.53 -7.49 -10.58
C HIS A 72 10.47 -6.38 -10.58
N GLN A 73 10.41 -5.57 -11.65
CA GLN A 73 9.35 -4.56 -11.83
C GLN A 73 7.95 -5.21 -11.86
N ARG A 74 7.79 -6.34 -12.56
CA ARG A 74 6.53 -7.10 -12.59
C ARG A 74 6.16 -7.62 -11.21
N TRP A 75 7.10 -8.22 -10.50
CA TRP A 75 6.87 -8.70 -9.13
C TRP A 75 6.46 -7.55 -8.19
N LEU A 76 7.17 -6.42 -8.23
CA LEU A 76 6.84 -5.22 -7.45
C LEU A 76 5.45 -4.70 -7.79
N ALA A 77 5.11 -4.61 -9.08
CA ALA A 77 3.79 -4.13 -9.52
C ALA A 77 2.66 -5.03 -9.00
N THR A 78 2.80 -6.36 -9.12
CA THR A 78 1.84 -7.32 -8.57
C THR A 78 1.72 -7.18 -7.05
N LYS A 79 2.85 -7.02 -6.35
CA LYS A 79 2.86 -6.89 -4.89
C LYS A 79 2.17 -5.61 -4.43
N ILE A 80 2.46 -4.48 -5.08
CA ILE A 80 1.82 -3.18 -4.84
C ILE A 80 0.31 -3.29 -5.06
N GLU A 81 -0.12 -3.85 -6.19
CA GLU A 81 -1.54 -4.03 -6.50
C GLU A 81 -2.26 -4.84 -5.42
N GLN A 82 -1.71 -5.99 -5.02
CA GLN A 82 -2.30 -6.85 -4.00
C GLN A 82 -2.45 -6.12 -2.66
N GLN A 83 -1.41 -5.41 -2.21
CA GLN A 83 -1.41 -4.66 -0.96
C GLN A 83 -2.41 -3.50 -1.00
N MET A 84 -2.43 -2.72 -2.09
CA MET A 84 -3.37 -1.61 -2.25
C MET A 84 -4.82 -2.10 -2.27
N LEU A 85 -5.12 -3.18 -2.99
CA LEU A 85 -6.47 -3.74 -3.05
C LEU A 85 -6.95 -4.22 -1.68
N ALA A 86 -6.10 -4.91 -0.92
CA ALA A 86 -6.45 -5.36 0.41
C ALA A 86 -6.67 -4.19 1.38
N LEU A 87 -5.79 -3.18 1.34
CA LEU A 87 -5.92 -2.00 2.17
C LEU A 87 -7.20 -1.21 1.85
N LEU A 88 -7.54 -1.08 0.56
CA LEU A 88 -8.80 -0.46 0.14
C LEU A 88 -10.03 -1.22 0.65
N ARG A 89 -10.00 -2.56 0.65
CA ARG A 89 -11.09 -3.40 1.17
C ARG A 89 -11.24 -3.27 2.68
N ALA A 90 -10.13 -3.29 3.42
CA ALA A 90 -10.13 -3.06 4.86
C ALA A 90 -10.72 -1.68 5.17
N LEU A 91 -10.22 -0.62 4.54
CA LEU A 91 -10.73 0.74 4.73
C LEU A 91 -12.23 0.86 4.44
N ALA A 92 -12.71 0.27 3.34
CA ALA A 92 -14.13 0.28 2.99
C ALA A 92 -15.00 -0.45 4.03
N HIS A 93 -14.47 -1.48 4.69
CA HIS A 93 -15.15 -2.16 5.79
C HIS A 93 -15.26 -1.27 7.03
N PHE A 94 -14.17 -0.59 7.43
CA PHE A 94 -14.20 0.32 8.58
C PHE A 94 -15.09 1.54 8.31
N GLU A 95 -15.10 2.07 7.09
CA GLU A 95 -16.01 3.16 6.70
C GLU A 95 -17.49 2.78 6.78
N ARG A 96 -17.84 1.52 6.60
CA ARG A 96 -19.23 1.05 6.77
C ARG A 96 -19.62 0.85 8.23
N LYS A 97 -18.64 0.73 9.13
CA LYS A 97 -18.84 0.53 10.57
C LYS A 97 -18.81 1.83 11.38
N ALA A 98 -18.18 2.88 10.84
CA ALA A 98 -18.12 4.22 11.43
C ALA A 98 -19.42 5.00 11.19
#